data_AF-A0A914BLV2-F1
#
_entry.id   AF-A0A914BLV2-F1
#
_cell.length_a   1.000
_cell.length_b   1.000
_cell.length_c   1.000
_cell.angle_alpha   90.00
_cell.angle_beta   90.00
_cell.angle_gamma   90.00
#
_symmetry.space_group_name_H-M   'P 1'
#
loop_
_entity.id
_entity.type
_entity.pdbx_description
1 polymer ?
#
loop_
_entity_poly.entity_id
_entity_poly.type
_entity_poly.pdbx_seq_one_letter_code
_entity_poly.pdbx_strand_id
1 'polypeptide(L)'
;MKWPLVTSLLVIGITVANGYWGSHSSDDPSYANLGFYILDMNCNDAGTYCQKCYIAHSEWNVAHMHVFQFTKDPVQYKFRCIEGNQDWEILIIQADLDEPYRICAAWGNYTMDAQLARINVCVDNTFEGVEVPPECPRPIFVVSLDYHVADKTVRGEQNLLCVTP
;
A
#
# COMPACT_ATOMS: atom_id res chain seq x y z
N MET A 1 -1.51 57.07 -14.61
CA MET A 1 -0.76 55.81 -14.82
C MET A 1 -1.50 54.72 -14.07
N LYS A 2 -2.32 53.92 -14.78
CA LYS A 2 -3.21 52.91 -14.19
C LYS A 2 -2.57 51.54 -14.35
N TRP A 3 -2.33 50.84 -13.25
CA TRP A 3 -1.88 49.44 -13.27
C TRP A 3 -3.12 48.55 -13.36
N PRO A 4 -3.23 47.61 -14.30
CA PRO A 4 -4.25 46.58 -14.22
C PRO A 4 -3.80 45.51 -13.21
N LEU A 5 -4.63 45.30 -12.19
CA LEU A 5 -4.63 44.12 -11.34
C LEU A 5 -4.86 42.89 -12.22
N VAL A 6 -3.81 42.10 -12.46
CA VAL A 6 -3.96 40.74 -12.99
C VAL A 6 -4.21 39.84 -11.79
N THR A 7 -5.49 39.70 -11.43
CA THR A 7 -5.95 38.69 -10.49
C THR A 7 -5.90 37.34 -11.22
N SER A 8 -4.75 36.69 -11.17
CA SER A 8 -4.62 35.29 -11.58
C SER A 8 -5.42 34.43 -10.60
N LEU A 9 -6.67 34.12 -10.96
CA LEU A 9 -7.46 33.06 -10.35
C LEU A 9 -6.70 31.74 -10.59
N LEU A 10 -5.88 31.32 -9.64
CA LEU A 10 -5.39 29.95 -9.58
C LEU A 10 -6.58 29.10 -9.10
N VAL A 11 -7.42 28.67 -10.04
CA VAL A 11 -8.37 27.58 -9.78
C VAL A 11 -7.51 26.33 -9.60
N ILE A 12 -7.07 26.08 -8.37
CA ILE A 12 -6.63 24.74 -7.97
C ILE A 12 -7.92 23.93 -7.96
N GLY A 13 -8.29 23.43 -9.14
CA GLY A 13 -9.16 22.27 -9.22
C GLY A 13 -8.38 21.14 -8.57
N ILE A 14 -8.51 21.01 -7.25
CA ILE A 14 -8.29 19.73 -6.60
C ILE A 14 -9.44 18.90 -7.14
N THR A 15 -9.27 18.33 -8.33
CA THR A 15 -9.99 17.12 -8.67
C THR A 15 -9.68 16.21 -7.50
N VAL A 16 -10.68 16.00 -6.65
CA VAL A 16 -10.65 14.99 -5.61
C VAL A 16 -10.14 13.77 -6.34
N ALA A 17 -8.91 13.36 -6.02
CA ALA A 17 -8.37 12.11 -6.53
C ALA A 17 -9.23 11.05 -5.85
N ASN A 18 -10.40 10.81 -6.42
CA ASN A 18 -11.22 9.69 -6.10
C ASN A 18 -10.41 8.52 -6.65
N GLY A 19 -9.49 8.00 -5.85
CA GLY A 19 -9.06 6.62 -5.98
C GLY A 19 -10.37 5.83 -5.91
N TYR A 20 -10.89 5.46 -7.08
CA TYR A 20 -12.13 4.73 -7.17
C TYR A 20 -11.75 3.27 -7.00
N TRP A 21 -11.51 2.93 -5.73
CA TRP A 21 -11.27 1.59 -5.21
C TRP A 21 -12.59 0.83 -5.28
N GLY A 22 -12.82 0.09 -6.36
CA GLY A 22 -14.01 -0.76 -6.50
C GLY A 22 -13.79 -1.78 -7.62
N SER A 23 -14.18 -3.04 -7.49
CA SER A 23 -15.06 -3.70 -6.53
C SER A 23 -14.62 -5.16 -6.38
N HIS A 24 -14.37 -5.60 -5.14
CA HIS A 24 -14.09 -6.99 -4.73
C HIS A 24 -13.01 -7.74 -5.52
N SER A 25 -11.87 -7.99 -4.86
CA SER A 25 -10.76 -8.83 -5.33
C SER A 25 -10.43 -8.61 -6.80
N SER A 26 -9.74 -7.52 -7.08
CA SER A 26 -9.20 -7.31 -8.42
C SER A 26 -8.12 -8.36 -8.67
N ASP A 27 -8.44 -9.48 -9.32
CA ASP A 27 -7.45 -10.26 -10.05
C ASP A 27 -6.96 -9.35 -11.20
N ASP A 28 -6.05 -8.41 -10.91
CA ASP A 28 -5.34 -7.66 -11.93
C ASP A 28 -4.02 -8.37 -12.24
N PRO A 29 -4.01 -9.32 -13.21
CA PRO A 29 -2.80 -10.03 -13.59
C PRO A 29 -1.73 -9.12 -14.21
N SER A 30 -2.09 -7.88 -14.57
CA SER A 30 -1.20 -6.94 -15.23
C SER A 30 -0.54 -5.93 -14.28
N TYR A 31 -1.02 -5.80 -13.03
CA TYR A 31 -0.65 -4.71 -12.11
C TYR A 31 -0.77 -3.30 -12.73
N ALA A 32 -1.49 -3.18 -13.85
CA ALA A 32 -1.61 -1.96 -14.63
C ALA A 32 -2.76 -1.08 -14.11
N ASN A 33 -3.64 -1.63 -13.28
CA ASN A 33 -4.73 -0.97 -12.61
C ASN A 33 -4.46 -0.99 -11.10
N LEU A 34 -4.83 0.09 -10.43
CA LEU A 34 -4.68 0.29 -8.99
C LEU A 34 -5.53 -0.72 -8.20
N GLY A 35 -5.06 -1.96 -8.11
CA GLY A 35 -5.83 -3.10 -7.62
C GLY A 35 -6.10 -3.02 -6.12
N PHE A 36 -7.22 -3.58 -5.68
CA PHE A 36 -7.54 -3.77 -4.27
C PHE A 36 -7.63 -5.27 -3.96
N TYR A 37 -6.82 -5.70 -3.00
CA TYR A 37 -6.66 -7.09 -2.61
C TYR A 37 -6.98 -7.28 -1.13
N ILE A 38 -7.65 -8.38 -0.82
CA ILE A 38 -7.94 -8.81 0.54
C ILE A 38 -7.03 -9.99 0.82
N LEU A 39 -6.20 -9.85 1.85
CA LEU A 39 -5.15 -10.80 2.15
C LEU A 39 -5.39 -11.43 3.52
N ASP A 40 -5.88 -12.67 3.50
CA ASP A 40 -6.02 -13.46 4.72
C ASP A 40 -4.65 -13.83 5.28
N MET A 41 -4.39 -13.40 6.52
CA MET A 41 -3.19 -13.74 7.26
C MET A 41 -3.36 -15.06 8.00
N ASN A 42 -2.34 -15.91 7.94
CA ASN A 42 -2.27 -17.15 8.70
C ASN A 42 -1.73 -16.86 10.10
N CYS A 43 -2.51 -17.12 11.13
CA CYS A 43 -2.11 -16.92 12.52
C CYS A 43 -1.71 -18.22 13.21
N ASN A 44 -0.89 -18.10 14.25
CA ASN A 44 -0.68 -19.18 15.20
C ASN A 44 -1.95 -19.47 16.02
N ASP A 45 -1.99 -20.60 16.74
CA ASP A 45 -3.15 -21.02 17.55
C ASP A 45 -3.59 -19.98 18.59
N ALA A 46 -2.65 -19.17 19.08
CA ALA A 46 -2.91 -18.12 20.06
C ALA A 46 -3.43 -16.82 19.43
N GLY A 47 -3.41 -16.68 18.10
CA GLY A 47 -3.74 -15.45 17.39
C GLY A 47 -2.82 -14.27 17.75
N THR A 48 -1.62 -14.55 18.28
CA THR A 48 -0.64 -13.53 18.72
C THR A 48 0.37 -13.19 17.65
N TYR A 49 0.56 -14.06 16.66
CA TYR A 49 1.41 -13.83 15.51
C TYR A 49 0.68 -14.28 14.26
N CYS A 50 0.61 -13.40 13.27
CA CYS A 50 -0.01 -13.65 11.97
C CYS A 50 0.96 -13.30 10.85
N GLN A 51 0.93 -14.05 9.75
CA GLN A 51 1.72 -13.74 8.57
C GLN A 51 0.98 -14.03 7.26
N LYS A 52 1.29 -13.22 6.25
CA LYS A 52 0.96 -13.50 4.85
C LYS A 52 2.22 -13.35 4.01
N CYS A 53 2.42 -14.31 3.12
CA CYS A 53 3.48 -14.26 2.12
C CYS A 53 2.87 -14.54 0.75
N TYR A 54 3.25 -13.76 -0.26
CA TYR A 54 2.93 -14.04 -1.65
C TYR A 54 4.03 -13.53 -2.57
N ILE A 55 4.07 -14.10 -3.77
CA ILE A 55 4.95 -13.64 -4.85
C ILE A 55 4.13 -12.74 -5.76
N ALA A 56 4.57 -11.50 -5.92
CA ALA A 56 4.09 -10.59 -6.95
C ALA A 56 5.07 -10.60 -8.13
N HIS A 57 4.58 -10.28 -9.32
CA HIS A 57 5.44 -10.05 -10.48
C HIS A 57 5.31 -8.61 -10.92
N SER A 58 6.42 -7.94 -11.21
CA SER A 58 6.36 -6.65 -11.90
C SER A 58 5.95 -6.85 -13.37
N GLU A 59 5.66 -5.75 -14.07
CA GLU A 59 5.36 -5.78 -15.51
C GLU A 59 6.48 -6.39 -16.37
N TRP A 60 7.72 -6.38 -15.88
CA TRP A 60 8.87 -6.99 -16.54
C TRP A 60 9.09 -8.45 -16.13
N ASN A 61 8.11 -9.06 -15.47
CA ASN A 61 8.14 -10.43 -14.99
C ASN A 61 9.28 -10.69 -13.99
N VAL A 62 9.67 -9.67 -13.21
CA VAL A 62 10.55 -9.86 -12.06
C VAL A 62 9.70 -10.25 -10.86
N ALA A 63 10.06 -11.34 -10.21
CA ALA A 63 9.37 -11.83 -9.03
C ALA A 63 9.84 -11.09 -7.77
N HIS A 64 8.89 -10.62 -6.98
CA HIS A 64 9.08 -9.97 -5.69
C HIS A 64 8.33 -10.77 -4.63
N MET A 65 8.94 -11.04 -3.48
CA MET A 65 8.26 -11.71 -2.38
C MET A 65 7.83 -10.67 -1.35
N HIS A 66 6.52 -10.53 -1.16
CA HIS A 66 5.95 -9.67 -0.13
C HIS A 66 5.66 -10.50 1.12
N VAL A 67 6.13 -10.02 2.27
CA VAL A 67 5.91 -10.64 3.58
C VAL A 67 5.29 -9.63 4.52
N PHE A 68 4.07 -9.91 4.97
CA PHE A 68 3.34 -9.15 5.97
C PHE A 68 3.31 -9.95 7.27
N GLN A 69 3.64 -9.30 8.38
CA GLN A 69 3.64 -9.91 9.70
C GLN A 69 2.94 -8.97 10.68
N PHE A 70 2.17 -9.56 11.59
CA PHE A 70 1.50 -8.89 12.68
C PHE A 70 1.80 -9.65 13.98
N THR A 71 2.20 -8.93 15.02
CA THR A 71 2.33 -9.44 16.39
C THR A 71 1.44 -8.62 17.31
N LYS A 72 0.70 -9.26 18.22
CA LYS A 72 -0.27 -8.59 19.10
C LYS A 72 0.33 -7.98 20.37
N ASP A 73 1.35 -8.62 20.96
CA ASP A 73 1.96 -8.18 22.22
C ASP A 73 3.49 -8.39 22.22
N PRO A 74 4.29 -7.33 22.05
CA PRO A 74 3.86 -5.96 21.75
C PRO A 74 3.22 -5.86 20.35
N VAL A 75 2.41 -4.83 20.10
CA VAL A 75 1.82 -4.58 18.78
C VAL A 75 2.94 -4.26 17.79
N GLN A 76 3.13 -5.14 16.80
CA GLN A 76 4.10 -4.93 15.73
C GLN A 76 3.50 -5.24 14.38
N TYR A 77 3.76 -4.36 13.42
CA TYR A 77 3.49 -4.56 12.01
C TYR A 77 4.78 -4.55 11.25
N LYS A 78 4.97 -5.56 10.42
CA LYS A 78 6.15 -5.65 9.58
C LYS A 78 5.74 -5.96 8.16
N PHE A 79 6.23 -5.14 7.24
CA PHE A 79 6.14 -5.38 5.81
C PHE A 79 7.55 -5.51 5.27
N ARG A 80 7.82 -6.57 4.51
CA ARG A 80 9.07 -6.76 3.78
C ARG A 80 8.75 -7.00 2.33
N CYS A 81 9.55 -6.41 1.45
CA CYS A 81 9.67 -6.86 0.08
C CYS A 81 11.08 -7.40 -0.11
N ILE A 82 11.17 -8.57 -0.73
CA ILE A 82 12.41 -9.27 -1.01
C ILE A 82 12.52 -9.41 -2.52
N GLU A 83 13.62 -8.89 -3.07
CA GLU A 83 13.90 -8.84 -4.50
C GLU A 83 15.27 -9.47 -4.77
N GLY A 84 15.57 -9.81 -6.03
CA GLY A 84 16.82 -10.52 -6.36
C GLY A 84 18.10 -9.74 -6.03
N ASN A 85 18.03 -8.42 -5.91
CA ASN A 85 19.16 -7.51 -5.71
C ASN A 85 19.07 -6.66 -4.43
N GLN A 86 17.89 -6.54 -3.83
CA GLN A 86 17.67 -5.69 -2.67
C GLN A 86 16.47 -6.17 -1.86
N ASP A 87 16.57 -6.02 -0.53
CA ASP A 87 15.45 -6.16 0.38
C ASP A 87 15.10 -4.79 0.96
N TRP A 88 13.83 -4.57 1.26
CA TRP A 88 13.40 -3.44 2.05
C TRP A 88 12.32 -3.86 3.04
N GLU A 89 12.27 -3.13 4.17
CA GLU A 89 11.31 -3.41 5.23
C GLU A 89 10.79 -2.12 5.88
N ILE A 90 9.53 -2.18 6.31
CA ILE A 90 8.89 -1.23 7.20
C ILE A 90 8.52 -1.99 8.48
N LEU A 91 8.97 -1.50 9.63
CA LEU A 91 8.60 -2.01 10.95
C LEU A 91 7.92 -0.89 11.74
N ILE A 92 6.72 -1.17 12.22
CA ILE A 92 5.91 -0.29 13.06
C ILE A 92 5.70 -0.99 14.39
N ILE A 93 5.98 -0.30 15.49
CA ILE A 93 5.80 -0.81 16.84
C ILE A 93 4.88 0.16 17.57
N GLN A 94 3.79 -0.35 18.14
CA GLN A 94 2.83 0.44 18.91
C GLN A 94 2.60 -0.16 20.28
N ALA A 95 2.11 0.67 21.20
CA ALA A 95 1.68 0.22 22.52
C ALA A 95 0.23 -0.30 22.50
N ASP A 96 -0.61 0.26 21.63
CA ASP A 96 -2.03 -0.04 21.52
C ASP A 96 -2.39 -0.34 20.05
N LEU A 97 -3.27 -1.32 19.84
CA LEU A 97 -3.77 -1.74 18.53
C LEU A 97 -4.78 -0.73 17.96
N ASP A 98 -5.54 -0.09 18.85
CA ASP A 98 -6.64 0.81 18.49
C ASP A 98 -6.16 2.25 18.25
N GLU A 99 -4.87 2.54 18.50
CA GLU A 99 -4.28 3.84 18.24
C GLU A 99 -4.14 4.05 16.71
N PRO A 100 -4.81 5.08 16.14
CA PRO A 100 -4.72 5.34 14.71
C PRO A 100 -3.30 5.71 14.28
N TYR A 101 -2.84 5.14 13.18
CA TYR A 101 -1.56 5.49 12.57
C TYR A 101 -1.64 5.48 11.04
N ARG A 102 -0.75 6.26 10.44
CA ARG A 102 -0.41 6.20 9.02
C ARG A 102 1.06 6.51 8.86
N ILE A 103 1.83 5.56 8.35
CA ILE A 103 3.26 5.70 8.10
C ILE A 103 3.49 5.50 6.62
N CYS A 104 4.10 6.48 5.97
CA CYS A 104 4.45 6.41 4.56
C CYS A 104 5.96 6.52 4.38
N ALA A 105 6.52 5.65 3.56
CA ALA A 105 7.90 5.68 3.12
C ALA A 105 7.93 5.91 1.60
N ALA A 106 8.76 6.86 1.18
CA ALA A 106 8.96 7.19 -0.22
C ALA A 106 10.38 6.82 -0.62
N TRP A 107 10.48 6.00 -1.67
CA TRP A 107 11.73 5.59 -2.29
C TRP A 107 11.82 6.25 -3.66
N GLY A 108 12.55 7.36 -3.72
CA GLY A 108 12.78 8.11 -4.95
C GLY A 108 14.00 7.61 -5.73
N ASN A 109 13.89 7.60 -7.06
CA ASN A 109 14.97 7.35 -8.03
C ASN A 109 15.69 6.00 -7.84
N TYR A 110 14.92 4.92 -7.69
CA TYR A 110 15.47 3.57 -7.70
C TYR A 110 15.57 3.10 -9.15
N THR A 111 16.69 2.48 -9.50
CA THR A 111 16.84 1.84 -10.81
C THR A 111 16.34 0.42 -10.70
N MET A 112 15.08 0.20 -11.07
CA MET A 112 14.56 -1.14 -11.34
C MET A 112 14.73 -1.41 -12.83
N ASP A 113 15.49 -2.44 -13.17
CA ASP A 113 15.64 -2.92 -14.56
C ASP A 113 15.96 -1.81 -15.58
N ALA A 114 16.93 -0.96 -15.26
CA ALA A 114 17.40 0.17 -16.06
C ALA A 114 16.38 1.32 -16.26
N GLN A 115 15.25 1.33 -15.56
CA GLN A 115 14.31 2.44 -15.51
C GLN A 115 14.29 3.11 -14.14
N LEU A 116 14.13 4.44 -14.13
CA LEU A 116 13.90 5.19 -12.90
C LEU A 116 12.47 4.92 -12.42
N ALA A 117 12.37 4.31 -11.26
CA ALA A 117 11.14 4.11 -10.53
C ALA A 117 11.09 4.99 -9.29
N ARG A 118 9.89 5.46 -8.96
CA ARG A 118 9.55 6.00 -7.65
C ARG A 118 8.48 5.11 -7.06
N ILE A 119 8.72 4.66 -5.84
CA ILE A 119 7.79 3.82 -5.09
C ILE A 119 7.43 4.56 -3.81
N ASN A 120 6.14 4.70 -3.52
CA ASN A 120 5.71 5.07 -2.17
C ASN A 120 4.90 3.91 -1.58
N VAL A 121 5.17 3.63 -0.31
CA VAL A 121 4.37 2.68 0.47
C VAL A 121 3.80 3.40 1.67
N CYS A 122 2.51 3.22 1.90
CA CYS A 122 1.86 3.65 3.14
C CYS A 122 1.28 2.43 3.86
N VAL A 123 1.44 2.39 5.17
CA VAL A 123 0.77 1.44 6.06
C VAL A 123 -0.09 2.25 7.04
N ASP A 124 -1.37 1.91 7.14
CA ASP A 124 -2.31 2.55 8.06
C ASP A 124 -3.38 1.58 8.60
N ASN A 125 -3.93 1.89 9.77
CA ASN A 125 -5.04 1.15 10.40
C ASN A 125 -6.33 2.00 10.52
N THR A 126 -6.37 3.17 9.85
CA THR A 126 -7.57 4.03 9.88
C THR A 126 -8.60 3.58 8.85
N PHE A 127 -8.17 2.83 7.82
CA PHE A 127 -9.01 2.40 6.70
C PHE A 127 -9.73 3.58 6.02
N GLU A 128 -9.16 4.78 6.11
CA GLU A 128 -9.78 5.98 5.56
C GLU A 128 -9.81 5.89 4.04
N GLY A 129 -11.02 5.93 3.47
CA GLY A 129 -11.23 5.77 2.04
C GLY A 129 -11.16 4.32 1.55
N VAL A 130 -11.12 3.34 2.46
CA VAL A 130 -11.18 1.90 2.16
C VAL A 130 -12.49 1.33 2.69
N GLU A 131 -13.31 0.77 1.80
CA GLU A 131 -14.48 0.00 2.22
C GLU A 131 -14.02 -1.38 2.69
N VAL A 132 -14.10 -1.63 4.01
CA VAL A 132 -13.78 -2.95 4.57
C VAL A 132 -14.92 -3.91 4.23
N PRO A 133 -14.66 -4.94 3.42
CA PRO A 133 -15.72 -5.80 2.93
C PRO A 133 -16.05 -6.91 3.95
N PRO A 134 -17.25 -7.52 3.91
CA PRO A 134 -17.71 -8.49 4.91
C PRO A 134 -16.82 -9.74 5.07
N GLU A 135 -16.10 -10.13 4.01
CA GLU A 135 -15.13 -11.22 4.02
C GLU A 135 -13.88 -10.92 4.87
N CYS A 136 -13.68 -9.67 5.31
CA CYS A 136 -12.63 -9.23 6.21
C CYS A 136 -13.19 -8.86 7.60
N PRO A 137 -13.60 -9.83 8.44
CA PRO A 137 -14.27 -9.55 9.71
C PRO A 137 -13.36 -8.91 10.77
N ARG A 138 -12.03 -9.06 10.61
CA ARG A 138 -11.02 -8.45 11.48
C ARG A 138 -9.92 -7.83 10.61
N PRO A 139 -10.11 -6.61 10.11
CA PRO A 139 -9.06 -5.91 9.40
C PRO A 139 -7.94 -5.53 10.38
N ILE A 140 -6.68 -5.65 9.94
CA ILE A 140 -5.53 -5.27 10.78
C ILE A 140 -4.94 -3.94 10.30
N PHE A 141 -4.59 -3.85 9.02
CA PHE A 141 -4.02 -2.66 8.40
C PHE A 141 -4.17 -2.76 6.88
N VAL A 142 -4.04 -1.62 6.21
CA VAL A 142 -3.94 -1.51 4.76
C VAL A 142 -2.52 -1.14 4.39
N VAL A 143 -1.99 -1.78 3.36
CA VAL A 143 -0.76 -1.38 2.70
C VAL A 143 -1.09 -0.85 1.32
N SER A 144 -0.86 0.45 1.12
CA SER A 144 -0.96 1.09 -0.19
C SER A 144 0.43 1.15 -0.80
N LEU A 145 0.59 0.60 -2.00
CA LEU A 145 1.77 0.73 -2.83
C LEU A 145 1.40 1.63 -4.01
N ASP A 146 2.15 2.72 -4.21
CA ASP A 146 2.18 3.45 -5.47
C ASP A 146 3.54 3.25 -6.15
N TYR A 147 3.51 3.17 -7.47
CA TYR A 147 4.67 2.97 -8.30
C TYR A 147 4.55 3.85 -9.55
N HIS A 148 5.63 4.57 -9.83
CA HIS A 148 5.74 5.47 -10.97
C HIS A 148 7.01 5.13 -11.73
N VAL A 149 6.91 4.93 -13.05
CA VAL A 149 8.07 4.68 -13.91
C VAL A 149 8.15 5.63 -15.07
N ALA A 150 9.22 5.46 -15.86
CA ALA A 150 9.62 6.40 -16.91
C ALA A 150 8.52 6.68 -17.94
N ASP A 151 7.55 5.78 -18.11
CA ASP A 151 6.40 5.94 -18.99
C ASP A 151 5.35 6.95 -18.48
N LYS A 152 5.54 7.49 -17.26
CA LYS A 152 4.66 8.42 -16.55
C LYS A 152 3.31 7.82 -16.13
N THR A 153 3.14 6.51 -16.26
CA THR A 153 1.95 5.81 -15.78
C THR A 153 2.10 5.59 -14.28
N VAL A 154 1.02 5.87 -13.54
CA VAL A 154 0.90 5.53 -12.12
C VAL A 154 0.30 4.15 -12.01
N ARG A 155 0.95 3.27 -11.25
CA ARG A 155 0.45 1.95 -10.92
C ARG A 155 0.53 1.75 -9.42
N GLY A 156 -0.02 0.66 -8.94
CA GLY A 156 -0.06 0.41 -7.51
C GLY A 156 -1.10 -0.61 -7.13
N GLU A 157 -1.16 -0.85 -5.83
CA GLU A 157 -2.13 -1.74 -5.23
C GLU A 157 -2.43 -1.31 -3.81
N GLN A 158 -3.60 -1.69 -3.31
CA GLN A 158 -3.96 -1.65 -1.92
C GLN A 158 -4.21 -3.06 -1.43
N ASN A 159 -3.53 -3.43 -0.36
CA ASN A 159 -3.67 -4.73 0.29
C ASN A 159 -4.32 -4.50 1.66
N LEU A 160 -5.56 -4.95 1.83
CA LEU A 160 -6.23 -5.02 3.13
C LEU A 160 -5.88 -6.35 3.79
N LEU A 161 -5.16 -6.29 4.91
CA LEU A 161 -4.73 -7.48 5.65
C LEU A 161 -5.81 -7.85 6.68
N CYS A 162 -6.26 -9.11 6.64
CA CYS A 162 -7.39 -9.59 7.42
C CYS A 162 -7.03 -10.83 8.24
N VAL A 163 -7.67 -10.99 9.40
CA VAL A 163 -7.63 -12.24 10.16
C VAL A 163 -9.01 -12.90 10.16
N THR A 164 -9.12 -14.05 9.51
CA THR A 164 -10.31 -14.89 9.59
C THR A 164 -10.43 -15.53 10.98
N PRO A 165 -11.66 -15.74 11.50
CA PRO A 165 -11.90 -16.31 12.82
C PRO A 165 -11.23 -17.67 13.05
#